data_AF-B1IIZ8-F1
#
_entry.id   AF-B1IIZ8-F1
#
_cell.length_a   1.000
_cell.length_b   1.000
_cell.length_c   1.000
_cell.angle_alpha   90.00
_cell.angle_beta   90.00
_cell.angle_gamma   90.00
#
_symmetry.space_group_name_H-M   'P 1'
#
loop_
_entity.id
_entity.type
_entity.pdbx_description
1 polymer ?
#
loop_
_entity_poly.entity_id
_entity_poly.type
_entity_poly.pdbx_seq_one_letter_code
_entity_poly.pdbx_strand_id
1 'polypeptide(L)'
;MNEKIDIEKAKKVLESIKDEDLEIKYIGIEKVIYDETKKPYKTFPVELKNKKVYMFDAFIGKDEDRATRYQYYVDFDGNVYRDDYPINATCIKIK
;
A
#
# COMPACT_ATOMS: atom_id res chain seq x y z
N MET A 1 1.45 -24.77 -6.36
CA MET A 1 1.12 -23.58 -7.17
C MET A 1 0.89 -22.46 -6.19
N ASN A 2 1.74 -21.43 -6.14
CA ASN A 2 1.43 -20.23 -5.35
C ASN A 2 0.33 -19.49 -6.11
N GLU A 3 -0.92 -19.64 -5.67
CA GLU A 3 -2.03 -18.83 -6.18
C GLU A 3 -1.76 -17.38 -5.82
N LYS A 4 -1.46 -16.56 -6.84
CA LYS A 4 -1.38 -15.12 -6.69
C LYS A 4 -2.72 -14.62 -6.17
N ILE A 5 -2.69 -13.76 -5.16
CA ILE A 5 -3.92 -13.19 -4.60
C ILE A 5 -4.56 -12.22 -5.60
N ASP A 6 -5.88 -12.16 -5.59
CA ASP A 6 -6.67 -11.18 -6.35
C ASP A 6 -6.97 -9.93 -5.50
N ILE A 7 -7.69 -8.95 -6.07
CA ILE A 7 -8.03 -7.70 -5.40
C ILE A 7 -8.92 -7.94 -4.16
N GLU A 8 -9.84 -8.91 -4.21
CA GLU A 8 -10.74 -9.21 -3.08
C GLU A 8 -9.97 -9.79 -1.90
N LYS A 9 -9.06 -10.73 -2.18
CA LYS A 9 -8.13 -11.29 -1.19
C LYS A 9 -7.21 -10.20 -0.64
N ALA A 10 -6.64 -9.35 -1.50
CA ALA A 10 -5.79 -8.23 -1.08
C ALA A 10 -6.53 -7.27 -0.15
N LYS A 11 -7.76 -6.89 -0.50
CA LYS A 11 -8.61 -6.05 0.34
C LYS A 11 -8.91 -6.72 1.67
N LYS A 12 -9.27 -8.01 1.66
CA LYS A 12 -9.56 -8.76 2.90
C LYS A 12 -8.36 -8.83 3.84
N VAL A 13 -7.15 -8.98 3.31
CA VAL A 13 -5.93 -8.93 4.12
C VAL A 13 -5.77 -7.55 4.75
N LEU A 14 -6.00 -6.47 4.00
CA LEU A 14 -5.95 -5.11 4.54
C LEU A 14 -7.00 -4.85 5.61
N GLU A 15 -8.24 -5.26 5.38
CA GLU A 15 -9.34 -5.14 6.36
C GLU A 15 -9.00 -5.85 7.68
N SER A 16 -8.19 -6.91 7.65
CA SER A 16 -7.77 -7.64 8.86
C SER A 16 -6.66 -6.96 9.68
N ILE A 17 -5.96 -5.97 9.12
CA ILE A 17 -4.81 -5.32 9.76
C ILE A 17 -4.92 -3.81 9.87
N LYS A 18 -5.93 -3.20 9.23
CA LYS A 18 -6.19 -1.76 9.33
C LYS A 18 -6.71 -1.42 10.72
N ASP A 19 -6.52 -0.18 11.13
CA ASP A 19 -7.22 0.37 12.29
C ASP A 19 -8.74 0.41 12.00
N GLU A 20 -9.57 0.23 13.04
CA GLU A 20 -11.04 0.12 12.89
C GLU A 20 -11.64 1.34 12.15
N ASP A 21 -11.11 2.53 12.44
CA ASP A 21 -11.61 3.81 11.93
C ASP A 21 -11.15 4.16 10.49
N LEU A 22 -10.38 3.27 9.85
CA LEU A 22 -9.87 3.52 8.49
C LEU A 22 -10.81 3.00 7.42
N GLU A 23 -11.13 3.83 6.44
CA GLU A 23 -11.76 3.38 5.19
C GLU A 23 -10.69 3.09 4.15
N ILE A 24 -10.74 1.89 3.55
CA ILE A 24 -9.80 1.48 2.50
C ILE A 24 -10.46 1.59 1.12
N LYS A 25 -9.84 2.37 0.23
CA LYS A 25 -10.25 2.53 -1.17
C LYS A 25 -9.20 1.95 -2.10
N TYR A 26 -9.64 1.05 -2.98
CA TYR A 26 -8.78 0.54 -4.04
C TYR A 26 -8.51 1.61 -5.10
N ILE A 27 -7.25 1.76 -5.48
CA ILE A 27 -6.81 2.73 -6.49
C ILE A 27 -6.51 2.04 -7.82
N GLY A 28 -5.77 0.93 -7.78
CA GLY A 28 -5.33 0.25 -8.99
C GLY A 28 -4.16 -0.68 -8.76
N ILE A 29 -3.63 -1.21 -9.87
CA ILE A 29 -2.35 -1.93 -9.88
C ILE A 29 -1.29 -0.95 -10.34
N GLU A 30 -0.28 -0.72 -9.51
CA GLU A 30 0.85 0.15 -9.83
C GLU A 30 2.14 -0.66 -9.91
N LYS A 31 3.05 -0.27 -10.81
CA LYS A 31 4.41 -0.80 -10.80
C LYS A 31 5.27 0.13 -9.96
N VAL A 32 5.89 -0.39 -8.91
CA VAL A 32 6.83 0.37 -8.09
C VAL A 32 8.09 0.62 -8.93
N ILE A 33 8.19 1.83 -9.50
CA ILE A 33 9.34 2.24 -10.30
C ILE A 33 10.52 2.48 -9.35
N TYR A 34 11.61 1.79 -9.62
CA TYR A 34 12.88 2.02 -8.93
C TYR A 34 13.92 2.48 -9.96
N ASP A 35 14.39 3.71 -9.77
CA ASP A 35 15.43 4.34 -10.57
C ASP A 35 16.55 4.77 -9.63
N GLU A 36 17.73 4.15 -9.76
CA GLU A 36 18.90 4.44 -8.92
C GLU A 36 19.54 5.79 -9.24
N THR A 37 19.22 6.37 -10.41
CA THR A 37 19.79 7.63 -10.88
C THR A 37 19.05 8.85 -10.35
N LYS A 38 17.85 8.65 -9.79
CA LYS A 38 17.00 9.71 -9.24
C LYS A 38 16.79 9.45 -7.76
N LYS A 39 16.94 10.48 -6.92
CA LYS A 39 16.51 10.39 -5.52
C LYS A 39 15.00 10.19 -5.53
N PRO A 40 14.48 9.01 -5.12
CA PRO A 40 13.06 8.75 -5.22
C PRO A 40 12.32 9.62 -4.21
N TYR A 41 11.13 10.11 -4.57
CA TYR A 41 10.28 10.87 -3.66
C TYR A 41 9.82 10.02 -2.46
N LYS A 42 9.84 8.68 -2.63
CA LYS A 42 9.44 7.68 -1.65
C LYS A 42 10.37 6.48 -1.70
N THR A 43 10.80 6.00 -0.54
CA THR A 43 11.67 4.83 -0.44
C THR A 43 10.82 3.57 -0.28
N PHE A 44 11.07 2.56 -1.12
CA PHE A 44 10.39 1.27 -1.06
C PHE A 44 11.33 0.15 -0.61
N PRO A 45 10.82 -0.89 0.08
CA PRO A 45 11.58 -2.10 0.36
C PRO A 45 12.11 -2.74 -0.92
N VAL A 46 13.30 -3.35 -0.85
CA VAL A 46 13.99 -3.93 -2.01
C VAL A 46 13.11 -4.97 -2.71
N GLU A 47 12.33 -5.74 -1.95
CA GLU A 47 11.41 -6.75 -2.48
C GLU A 47 10.26 -6.19 -3.32
N LEU A 48 9.94 -4.90 -3.22
CA LEU A 48 8.93 -4.23 -4.04
C LEU A 48 9.50 -3.58 -5.31
N LYS A 49 10.81 -3.38 -5.40
CA LYS A 49 11.43 -2.69 -6.54
C LYS A 49 11.07 -3.39 -7.85
N ASN A 50 10.51 -2.64 -8.79
CA ASN A 50 10.05 -3.11 -10.11
C ASN A 50 8.91 -4.16 -10.09
N LYS A 51 8.27 -4.40 -8.94
CA LYS A 51 7.10 -5.29 -8.84
C LYS A 51 5.79 -4.52 -9.06
N LYS A 52 4.77 -5.26 -9.50
CA LYS A 52 3.37 -4.80 -9.51
C LYS A 52 2.75 -5.08 -8.15
N VAL A 53 2.00 -4.11 -7.65
CA VAL A 53 1.29 -4.18 -6.38
C VAL A 53 -0.13 -3.66 -6.54
N TYR A 54 -1.06 -4.18 -5.76
CA TYR A 54 -2.36 -3.56 -5.55
C TYR A 54 -2.18 -2.36 -4.62
N MET A 55 -2.66 -1.20 -5.03
CA MET A 55 -2.55 0.04 -4.29
C MET A 55 -3.90 0.43 -3.71
N PHE A 56 -3.89 0.85 -2.44
CA PHE A 56 -5.07 1.28 -1.72
C PHE A 56 -4.77 2.54 -0.92
N ASP A 57 -5.70 3.48 -0.89
CA ASP A 57 -5.65 4.61 0.02
C ASP A 57 -6.48 4.33 1.26
N ALA A 58 -5.96 4.73 2.41
CA ALA A 58 -6.64 4.66 3.69
C ALA A 58 -6.95 6.07 4.20
N PHE A 59 -8.22 6.29 4.49
CA PHE A 59 -8.73 7.58 4.95
C PHE A 59 -9.18 7.47 6.39
N ILE A 60 -8.97 8.54 7.16
CA ILE A 60 -9.62 8.75 8.45
C ILE A 60 -10.68 9.84 8.31
N GLY A 61 -11.81 9.66 8.98
CA GLY A 61 -12.93 10.60 8.94
C GLY A 61 -14.05 10.19 7.97
N LYS A 62 -15.14 10.95 7.97
CA LYS A 62 -16.32 10.73 7.12
C LYS A 62 -16.47 11.90 6.15
N ASP A 63 -17.03 11.60 4.98
CA ASP A 63 -17.44 12.60 3.97
C ASP A 63 -16.35 13.63 3.60
N GLU A 64 -16.60 14.93 3.81
CA GLU A 64 -15.75 16.03 3.31
C GLU A 64 -14.50 16.29 4.18
N ASP A 65 -14.45 15.75 5.41
CA ASP A 65 -13.30 15.88 6.33
C ASP A 65 -12.30 14.71 6.22
N ARG A 66 -12.40 13.89 5.17
CA ARG A 66 -11.50 12.75 4.96
C ARG A 66 -10.07 13.21 4.75
N ALA A 67 -9.19 12.84 5.66
CA ALA A 67 -7.75 12.97 5.49
C ALA A 67 -7.16 11.62 5.05
N THR A 68 -6.36 11.61 3.97
CA THR A 68 -5.55 10.44 3.62
C THR A 68 -4.54 10.23 4.74
N ARG A 69 -4.68 9.11 5.45
CA ARG A 69 -3.80 8.77 6.57
C ARG A 69 -2.64 7.91 6.12
N TYR A 70 -2.92 6.91 5.29
CA TYR A 70 -1.91 6.00 4.78
C TYR A 70 -2.19 5.61 3.34
N GLN A 71 -1.15 5.22 2.62
CA GLN A 71 -1.29 4.46 1.39
C GLN A 71 -0.69 3.07 1.62
N TYR A 72 -1.43 2.06 1.20
CA TYR A 72 -1.11 0.65 1.34
C TYR A 72 -0.77 0.05 -0.02
N TYR A 73 0.18 -0.87 -0.01
CA TYR A 73 0.58 -1.68 -1.15
C TYR A 73 0.49 -3.14 -0.76
N VAL A 74 -0.12 -3.95 -1.61
CA VAL A 74 -0.21 -5.39 -1.41
C VAL A 74 0.40 -6.07 -2.63
N ASP A 75 1.45 -6.87 -2.43
CA ASP A 75 2.00 -7.64 -3.53
C ASP A 75 1.13 -8.87 -3.85
N PHE A 76 1.41 -9.52 -4.98
CA PHE A 76 0.59 -10.64 -5.43
C PHE A 76 0.84 -11.92 -4.62
N ASP A 77 1.83 -11.91 -3.73
CA ASP A 77 2.08 -12.99 -2.77
C ASP A 77 1.34 -12.75 -1.45
N GLY A 78 0.66 -11.59 -1.31
CA GLY A 78 -0.15 -11.24 -0.14
C GLY A 78 0.61 -10.54 0.99
N ASN A 79 1.86 -10.14 0.75
CA ASN A 79 2.58 -9.28 1.68
C ASN A 79 1.99 -7.87 1.63
N VAL A 80 2.00 -7.21 2.77
CA VAL A 80 1.43 -5.87 2.90
C VAL A 80 2.48 -4.87 3.32
N TYR A 81 2.44 -3.72 2.66
CA TYR A 81 3.32 -2.60 2.90
C TYR A 81 2.48 -1.34 3.07
N ARG A 82 3.00 -0.38 3.81
CA ARG A 82 2.31 0.88 4.13
C ARG A 82 3.30 2.02 4.16
N ASP A 83 2.87 3.19 3.71
CA ASP A 83 3.62 4.42 3.90
C ASP A 83 3.47 5.00 5.29
N ASP A 84 4.57 5.52 5.81
CA ASP A 84 4.60 6.37 6.99
C ASP A 84 4.43 7.85 6.58
N TYR A 85 3.22 8.21 6.13
CA TYR A 85 2.84 9.60 5.83
C TYR A 85 2.46 10.32 7.13
N PRO A 86 2.80 11.60 7.35
CA PRO A 86 3.52 12.53 6.47
C PRO A 86 5.05 12.61 6.69
N ILE A 87 5.62 11.83 7.62
CA ILE A 87 6.89 12.18 8.25
C ILE A 87 8.12 11.65 7.49
N ASN A 88 8.04 10.47 6.85
CA ASN A 88 9.27 9.80 6.40
C ASN A 88 9.32 9.38 4.93
N ALA A 89 8.25 9.58 4.16
CA ALA A 89 8.15 9.14 2.76
C ALA A 89 8.74 7.74 2.54
N THR A 90 8.55 6.85 3.51
CA THR A 90 9.15 5.52 3.56
C THR A 90 8.02 4.51 3.64
N CYS A 91 8.04 3.59 2.69
CA CYS A 91 7.16 2.44 2.66
C CYS A 91 7.82 1.32 3.47
N ILE A 92 7.09 0.73 4.41
CA ILE A 92 7.56 -0.36 5.26
C ILE A 92 6.67 -1.58 5.08
N LYS A 93 7.26 -2.77 5.19
CA LYS A 93 6.50 -4.02 5.27
C LYS A 93 5.84 -4.11 6.65
N ILE A 94 4.55 -4.40 6.67
CA ILE A 94 3.76 -4.57 7.90
C ILE A 94 3.18 -5.97 8.05
N LYS A 95 3.23 -6.79 6.98
CA LYS A 95 2.86 -8.21 6.99
C LYS A 95 3.60 -8.96 5.90
#